data_AF-A0A923W989-F1
#
_entry.id   AF-A0A923W989-F1
#
_cell.length_a   1.000
_cell.length_b   1.000
_cell.length_c   1.000
_cell.angle_alpha   90.00
_cell.angle_beta   90.00
_cell.angle_gamma   90.00
#
_symmetry.space_group_name_H-M   'P 1'
#
loop_
_entity.id
_entity.type
_entity.pdbx_description
1 polymer ?
#
loop_
_entity_poly.entity_id
_entity_poly.type
_entity_poly.pdbx_seq_one_letter_code
_entity_poly.pdbx_strand_id
1 'polypeptide(L)'
;LSLGADVPFFLAGSHAWVEGIGEKITPLRLPPASFVVVKPPAGVSTPDIFTAPSLKRDTKTATIQGFAAYAEGQKFEFGRNDLQPVAQQLCPQIGQSLGWLESQQLQARMTGSGSAVFAQIFDGVQLSVAPGNWTVRKCKNLDAHPLANW
;
A
#
# COMPACT_ATOMS: atom_id res chain seq x y z
N LEU A 1 9.42 -15.39 12.04
CA LEU A 1 10.35 -15.31 10.89
C LEU A 1 11.57 -14.53 11.34
N SER A 2 12.79 -15.09 11.20
CA SER A 2 14.04 -14.44 11.68
C SER A 2 14.52 -13.29 10.79
N LEU A 3 14.11 -13.27 9.52
CA LEU A 3 14.55 -12.28 8.51
C LEU A 3 13.48 -11.19 8.23
N GLY A 4 12.36 -11.18 8.95
CA GLY A 4 11.23 -10.28 8.72
C GLY A 4 10.05 -10.95 8.00
N ALA A 5 8.86 -10.36 8.15
CA ALA A 5 7.59 -10.89 7.65
C ALA A 5 7.48 -10.86 6.11
N ASP A 6 8.14 -9.89 5.47
CA ASP A 6 7.97 -9.65 4.03
C ASP A 6 8.95 -10.47 3.16
N VAL A 7 10.00 -11.05 3.75
CA VAL A 7 11.02 -11.80 3.00
C VAL A 7 10.43 -13.01 2.24
N PRO A 8 9.59 -13.86 2.85
CA PRO A 8 8.97 -14.98 2.13
C PRO A 8 8.16 -14.54 0.90
N PHE A 9 7.50 -13.38 0.96
CA PHE A 9 6.76 -12.83 -0.17
C PHE A 9 7.68 -12.48 -1.35
N PHE A 10 8.81 -11.81 -1.10
CA PHE A 10 9.75 -11.48 -2.16
C PHE A 10 10.40 -12.71 -2.82
N LEU A 11 10.57 -13.80 -2.06
CA LEU A 11 11.06 -15.07 -2.60
C LEU A 11 10.05 -15.81 -3.48
N ALA A 12 8.74 -15.61 -3.25
CA ALA A 12 7.69 -16.22 -4.08
C ALA A 12 7.63 -15.60 -5.49
N GLY A 13 8.01 -14.32 -5.61
CA GLY A 13 8.29 -13.70 -6.92
C GLY A 13 7.06 -13.34 -7.77
N SER A 14 5.85 -13.43 -7.25
CA SER A 14 4.61 -13.04 -7.93
C SER A 14 3.67 -12.28 -7.00
N HIS A 15 2.59 -11.70 -7.53
CA HIS A 15 1.51 -11.21 -6.68
C HIS A 15 0.95 -12.36 -5.82
N ALA A 16 0.56 -12.05 -4.58
CA ALA A 16 0.02 -13.04 -3.67
C ALA A 16 -0.95 -12.43 -2.66
N TRP A 17 -1.90 -13.25 -2.23
CA TRP A 17 -2.70 -13.04 -1.04
C TRP A 17 -1.88 -13.54 0.14
N VAL A 18 -1.61 -12.65 1.10
CA VAL A 18 -0.74 -12.94 2.24
C VAL A 18 -1.54 -12.86 3.53
N GLU A 19 -1.47 -13.90 4.34
CA GLU A 19 -2.19 -14.03 5.60
C GLU A 19 -1.25 -14.43 6.75
N GLY A 20 -1.79 -14.39 7.97
CA GLY A 20 -1.01 -14.64 9.19
C GLY A 20 -0.10 -13.47 9.51
N ILE A 21 1.15 -13.76 9.86
CA ILE A 21 2.25 -12.80 10.02
C ILE A 21 3.10 -12.68 8.76
N GLY A 22 2.62 -13.16 7.60
CA GLY A 22 3.38 -13.20 6.35
C GLY A 22 3.77 -14.62 5.90
N GLU A 23 3.36 -15.66 6.63
CA GLU A 23 3.76 -17.04 6.37
C GLU A 23 2.82 -17.80 5.41
N LYS A 24 1.57 -17.35 5.26
CA LYS A 24 0.60 -18.00 4.37
C LYS A 24 0.48 -17.19 3.09
N ILE A 25 1.06 -17.71 2.02
CA ILE A 25 1.16 -17.02 0.73
C ILE A 25 0.38 -17.83 -0.31
N THR A 26 -0.68 -17.25 -0.86
CA THR A 26 -1.45 -17.82 -1.97
C THR A 26 -1.22 -16.98 -3.22
N PRO A 27 -0.55 -17.49 -4.26
CA PRO A 27 -0.34 -16.74 -5.51
C PRO A 27 -1.66 -16.25 -6.12
N LEU A 28 -1.63 -15.05 -6.69
CA LEU A 28 -2.76 -14.48 -7.42
C LEU A 28 -2.26 -13.72 -8.66
N ARG A 29 -3.16 -13.41 -9.59
CA ARG A 29 -2.86 -12.54 -10.73
C ARG A 29 -3.61 -11.23 -10.55
N LEU A 30 -2.95 -10.13 -10.87
CA LEU A 30 -3.55 -8.80 -10.91
C LEU A 30 -3.45 -8.25 -12.33
N PRO A 31 -4.41 -7.44 -12.78
CA PRO A 31 -4.29 -6.78 -14.06
C PRO A 31 -3.14 -5.76 -14.03
N PRO A 32 -2.51 -5.44 -15.17
CA PRO A 32 -1.55 -4.35 -15.24
C PRO A 32 -2.17 -3.01 -14.82
N ALA A 33 -1.43 -2.25 -14.03
CA ALA A 33 -1.85 -0.96 -13.49
C ALA A 33 -0.65 -0.04 -13.26
N SER A 34 -0.93 1.25 -13.38
CA SER A 34 0.01 2.32 -13.07
C SER A 34 -0.35 2.95 -11.72
N PHE A 35 0.65 3.36 -10.97
CA PHE A 35 0.51 4.00 -9.67
C PHE A 35 1.38 5.24 -9.58
N VAL A 36 0.95 6.20 -8.77
CA VAL A 36 1.85 7.18 -8.18
C VAL A 36 2.14 6.76 -6.74
N VAL A 37 3.41 6.82 -6.35
CA VAL A 37 3.87 6.65 -4.98
C VAL A 37 4.48 7.96 -4.51
N VAL A 38 4.03 8.42 -3.35
CA VAL A 38 4.48 9.66 -2.70
C VAL A 38 5.07 9.29 -1.34
N LYS A 39 6.29 9.71 -1.10
CA LYS A 39 7.00 9.50 0.17
C LYS A 39 7.40 10.86 0.75
N PRO A 40 6.74 11.32 1.83
CA PRO A 40 7.22 12.47 2.58
C PRO A 40 8.54 12.12 3.29
N PRO A 41 9.38 13.11 3.64
CA PRO A 41 10.64 12.88 4.35
C PRO A 41 10.42 12.35 5.77
N ALA A 42 9.30 12.71 6.41
CA ALA A 42 8.99 12.23 7.74
C ALA A 42 8.64 10.74 7.73
N GLY A 43 9.12 10.02 8.74
CA GLY A 43 8.78 8.63 9.02
C GLY A 43 7.90 8.51 10.26
N VAL A 44 7.47 7.28 10.53
CA VAL A 44 6.75 6.89 11.74
C VAL A 44 7.25 5.52 12.19
N SER A 45 7.42 5.35 13.50
CA SER A 45 7.81 4.08 14.09
C SER A 45 6.70 3.05 13.94
N THR A 46 6.99 1.93 13.26
CA THR A 46 6.06 0.81 13.15
C THR A 46 5.64 0.28 14.54
N PRO A 47 6.54 0.06 15.51
CA PRO A 47 6.17 -0.27 16.88
C PRO A 47 5.18 0.71 17.53
N ASP A 48 5.36 2.02 17.33
CA ASP A 48 4.50 3.03 17.96
C ASP A 48 3.07 2.94 17.41
N ILE A 49 2.92 2.68 16.11
CA ILE A 49 1.61 2.42 15.49
C ILE A 49 0.99 1.14 16.09
N PHE A 50 1.76 0.06 16.16
CA PHE A 50 1.26 -1.23 16.65
C PHE A 50 0.96 -1.24 18.15
N THR A 51 1.52 -0.32 18.94
CA THR A 51 1.27 -0.18 20.38
C THR A 51 0.23 0.90 20.71
N ALA A 52 -0.19 1.71 19.71
CA ALA A 52 -1.18 2.75 19.90
C ALA A 52 -2.53 2.20 20.43
N PRO A 53 -3.08 2.77 21.51
CA PRO A 53 -4.38 2.34 22.04
C PRO A 53 -5.55 2.56 21.08
N SER A 54 -5.44 3.55 20.20
CA SER A 54 -6.45 3.90 19.20
C SER A 54 -6.43 2.98 17.97
N LEU A 55 -5.48 2.04 17.87
CA LEU A 55 -5.41 1.13 16.73
C LEU A 55 -6.63 0.21 16.71
N LYS A 56 -7.36 0.22 15.58
CA LYS A 56 -8.48 -0.68 15.36
C LYS A 56 -7.99 -2.13 15.20
N ARG A 57 -8.54 -3.06 15.99
CA ARG A 57 -8.13 -4.48 16.03
C ARG A 57 -9.26 -5.48 15.82
N ASP A 58 -10.49 -4.98 15.73
CA ASP A 58 -11.73 -5.75 15.61
C ASP A 58 -12.31 -5.66 14.18
N THR A 59 -11.51 -5.22 13.21
CA THR A 59 -11.88 -5.26 11.80
C THR A 59 -12.08 -6.71 11.37
N LYS A 60 -13.23 -6.99 10.74
CA LYS A 60 -13.47 -8.27 10.08
C LYS A 60 -12.33 -8.58 9.10
N THR A 61 -11.75 -9.75 9.23
CA THR A 61 -10.65 -10.22 8.37
C THR A 61 -11.05 -10.14 6.90
N ALA A 62 -10.19 -9.54 6.09
CA ALA A 62 -10.32 -9.57 4.65
C ALA A 62 -10.23 -11.03 4.16
N THR A 63 -11.03 -11.42 3.16
CA THR A 63 -11.01 -12.78 2.62
C THR A 63 -10.68 -12.75 1.14
N ILE A 64 -10.00 -13.81 0.66
CA ILE A 64 -9.72 -13.97 -0.77
C ILE A 64 -11.02 -14.03 -1.59
N GLN A 65 -12.11 -14.58 -1.03
CA GLN A 65 -13.43 -14.58 -1.66
C GLN A 65 -14.00 -13.15 -1.78
N GLY A 66 -13.86 -12.34 -0.74
CA GLY A 66 -14.25 -10.92 -0.78
C GLY A 66 -13.44 -10.13 -1.81
N PHE A 67 -12.14 -10.42 -1.92
CA PHE A 67 -11.28 -9.85 -2.97
C PHE A 67 -11.69 -10.33 -4.38
N ALA A 68 -12.00 -11.62 -4.52
CA ALA A 68 -12.43 -12.21 -5.79
C ALA A 68 -13.75 -11.60 -6.29
N ALA A 69 -14.63 -11.16 -5.39
CA ALA A 69 -15.91 -10.54 -5.72
C ALA A 69 -15.81 -9.14 -6.36
N TYR A 70 -14.67 -8.43 -6.21
CA TYR A 70 -14.47 -7.15 -6.89
C TYR A 70 -14.32 -7.35 -8.40
N ALA A 71 -14.86 -6.43 -9.20
CA ALA A 71 -14.66 -6.46 -10.65
C ALA A 71 -13.17 -6.32 -10.99
N GLU A 72 -12.75 -6.82 -12.16
CA GLU A 72 -11.34 -6.79 -12.58
C GLU A 72 -10.74 -5.38 -12.54
N GLY A 73 -11.47 -4.39 -13.04
CA GLY A 73 -11.07 -2.97 -13.00
C GLY A 73 -11.07 -2.33 -11.61
N GLN A 74 -11.58 -3.02 -10.59
CA GLN A 74 -11.73 -2.53 -9.22
C GLN A 74 -10.84 -3.29 -8.23
N LYS A 75 -10.02 -4.25 -8.67
CA LYS A 75 -9.19 -5.07 -7.75
C LYS A 75 -8.32 -4.22 -6.82
N PHE A 76 -7.80 -3.10 -7.31
CA PHE A 76 -6.95 -2.18 -6.52
C PHE A 76 -7.74 -1.29 -5.55
N GLU A 77 -9.07 -1.31 -5.64
CA GLU A 77 -9.94 -0.62 -4.68
C GLU A 77 -10.26 -1.49 -3.45
N PHE A 78 -9.89 -2.77 -3.47
CA PHE A 78 -10.18 -3.70 -2.38
C PHE A 78 -9.51 -3.31 -1.06
N GLY A 79 -10.24 -3.55 0.04
CA GLY A 79 -9.70 -3.47 1.39
C GLY A 79 -9.46 -2.04 1.90
N ARG A 80 -8.77 -1.98 3.04
CA ARG A 80 -8.35 -0.74 3.71
C ARG A 80 -7.12 -1.03 4.55
N ASN A 81 -6.46 0.02 5.01
CA ASN A 81 -5.32 -0.08 5.92
C ASN A 81 -5.71 0.45 7.31
N ASP A 82 -5.93 -0.46 8.27
CA ASP A 82 -6.30 -0.07 9.64
C ASP A 82 -5.16 0.66 10.39
N LEU A 83 -3.91 0.58 9.90
CA LEU A 83 -2.78 1.34 10.45
C LEU A 83 -2.84 2.82 10.06
N GLN A 84 -3.54 3.16 8.97
CA GLN A 84 -3.52 4.49 8.37
C GLN A 84 -4.03 5.60 9.32
N PRO A 85 -5.18 5.47 10.00
CA PRO A 85 -5.66 6.53 10.89
C PRO A 85 -4.67 6.86 12.02
N VAL A 86 -4.05 5.84 12.61
CA VAL A 86 -3.04 6.00 13.66
C VAL A 86 -1.76 6.62 13.09
N ALA A 87 -1.30 6.14 11.93
CA ALA A 87 -0.12 6.68 11.28
C ALA A 87 -0.30 8.17 10.91
N GLN A 88 -1.49 8.58 10.46
CA GLN A 88 -1.81 9.99 10.20
C GLN A 88 -1.76 10.85 11.47
N GLN A 89 -2.17 10.31 12.62
CA GLN A 89 -2.10 11.00 13.92
C GLN A 89 -0.64 11.18 14.39
N LEU A 90 0.17 10.14 14.26
CA LEU A 90 1.58 10.15 14.69
C LEU A 90 2.49 10.90 13.70
N CYS A 91 2.14 10.93 12.42
CA CYS A 91 2.91 11.58 11.36
C CYS A 91 1.99 12.39 10.43
N PRO A 92 1.75 13.68 10.71
CA PRO A 92 0.83 14.51 9.94
C PRO A 92 1.16 14.63 8.44
N GLN A 93 2.43 14.45 8.04
CA GLN A 93 2.83 14.47 6.64
C GLN A 93 2.20 13.33 5.82
N ILE A 94 1.81 12.22 6.46
CA ILE A 94 1.05 11.15 5.80
C ILE A 94 -0.33 11.70 5.39
N GLY A 95 -1.02 12.38 6.30
CA GLY A 95 -2.30 13.02 6.01
C GLY A 95 -2.20 14.10 4.94
N GLN A 96 -1.14 14.91 4.98
CA GLN A 96 -0.87 15.91 3.93
C GLN A 96 -0.63 15.25 2.56
N SER A 97 0.10 14.14 2.53
CA SER A 97 0.39 13.41 1.28
C SER A 97 -0.86 12.76 0.69
N LEU A 98 -1.72 12.19 1.55
CA LEU A 98 -3.04 11.69 1.14
C LEU A 98 -3.91 12.82 0.57
N GLY A 99 -4.03 13.93 1.29
CA GLY A 99 -4.83 15.08 0.85
C GLY A 99 -4.32 15.71 -0.46
N TRP A 100 -3.00 15.72 -0.69
CA TRP A 100 -2.44 16.17 -1.95
C TRP A 100 -2.82 15.26 -3.13
N LEU A 101 -2.81 13.94 -2.95
CA LEU A 101 -3.30 13.01 -3.97
C LEU A 101 -4.81 13.14 -4.20
N GLU A 102 -5.60 13.31 -3.13
CA GLU A 102 -7.04 13.52 -3.21
C GLU A 102 -7.41 14.82 -3.92
N SER A 103 -6.63 15.90 -3.74
CA SER A 103 -6.81 17.16 -4.48
C SER A 103 -6.59 17.04 -5.98
N GLN A 104 -5.96 15.94 -6.41
CA GLN A 104 -5.75 15.55 -7.81
C GLN A 104 -6.75 14.48 -8.26
N GLN A 105 -7.86 14.32 -7.52
CA GLN A 105 -8.95 13.40 -7.81
C GLN A 105 -8.50 11.92 -7.82
N LEU A 106 -7.46 11.60 -7.05
CA LEU A 106 -6.95 10.24 -6.91
C LEU A 106 -7.42 9.62 -5.59
N GLN A 107 -7.76 8.33 -5.64
CA GLN A 107 -8.06 7.56 -4.42
C GLN A 107 -6.76 7.17 -3.71
N ALA A 108 -6.36 7.99 -2.74
CA ALA A 108 -5.11 7.85 -2.01
C ALA A 108 -5.21 6.85 -0.87
N ARG A 109 -4.15 6.05 -0.68
CA ARG A 109 -4.04 5.05 0.40
C ARG A 109 -2.62 4.98 0.93
N MET A 110 -2.44 4.64 2.20
CA MET A 110 -1.13 4.37 2.79
C MET A 110 -0.72 2.91 2.54
N THR A 111 0.54 2.68 2.20
CA THR A 111 1.12 1.32 2.08
C THR A 111 1.86 0.91 3.35
N GLY A 112 1.70 -0.34 3.79
CA GLY A 112 2.30 -0.87 5.02
C GLY A 112 1.95 -0.05 6.26
N SER A 113 2.92 0.19 7.14
CA SER A 113 2.80 1.13 8.26
C SER A 113 3.18 2.58 7.87
N GLY A 114 3.27 2.89 6.58
CA GLY A 114 3.69 4.19 6.07
C GLY A 114 5.21 4.41 6.13
N SER A 115 5.70 5.63 5.92
CA SER A 115 4.94 6.85 5.60
C SER A 115 4.60 7.04 4.11
N ALA A 116 4.92 6.07 3.24
CA ALA A 116 4.57 6.16 1.84
C ALA A 116 3.05 6.04 1.63
N VAL A 117 2.54 6.83 0.69
CA VAL A 117 1.16 6.76 0.21
C VAL A 117 1.17 6.52 -1.29
N PHE A 118 0.09 5.97 -1.83
CA PHE A 118 -0.04 5.66 -3.23
C PHE A 118 -1.47 5.87 -3.71
N ALA A 119 -1.62 6.01 -5.02
CA ALA A 119 -2.91 5.95 -5.68
C ALA A 119 -2.75 5.32 -7.07
N GLN A 120 -3.79 4.61 -7.53
CA GLN A 120 -3.85 4.14 -8.91
C GLN A 120 -4.00 5.35 -9.84
N ILE A 121 -3.28 5.34 -10.96
CA ILE A 121 -3.35 6.37 -11.99
C ILE A 121 -3.59 5.73 -13.35
N PHE A 122 -4.19 6.51 -14.24
CA PHE A 122 -4.40 6.15 -15.64
C PHE A 122 -3.51 6.98 -16.55
N ASP A 123 -3.37 6.54 -17.80
CA ASP A 123 -2.51 7.22 -18.76
C ASP A 123 -2.93 8.69 -18.94
N GLY A 124 -1.92 9.55 -19.03
CA GLY A 124 -2.14 11.00 -19.18
C GLY A 124 -2.37 11.78 -17.89
N VAL A 125 -2.35 11.15 -16.70
CA VAL A 125 -2.50 11.90 -15.44
C VAL A 125 -1.38 12.96 -15.32
N GLN A 126 -1.79 14.22 -15.15
CA GLN A 126 -0.89 15.31 -14.84
C GLN A 126 -0.99 15.59 -13.35
N LEU A 127 0.14 15.45 -12.65
CA LEU A 127 0.20 15.74 -11.23
C LEU A 127 0.66 17.19 -11.06
N SER A 128 0.11 17.87 -10.06
CA SER A 128 0.63 19.17 -9.64
C SER A 128 2.04 19.01 -9.05
N VAL A 129 2.70 20.12 -8.74
CA VAL A 129 3.98 20.05 -8.03
C VAL A 129 3.70 19.62 -6.59
N ALA A 130 4.37 18.56 -6.13
CA ALA A 130 4.25 18.11 -4.75
C ALA A 130 4.88 19.13 -3.78
N PRO A 131 4.32 19.31 -2.57
CA PRO A 131 4.89 20.18 -1.56
C PRO A 131 6.29 19.77 -1.11
N GLY A 132 7.16 20.77 -0.91
CA GLY A 132 8.45 20.60 -0.24
C GLY A 132 9.39 19.60 -0.92
N ASN A 133 9.99 18.73 -0.12
CA ASN A 133 11.00 17.75 -0.52
C ASN A 133 10.44 16.32 -0.61
N TRP A 134 9.16 16.17 -0.96
CA TRP A 134 8.55 14.86 -1.12
C TRP A 134 9.11 14.12 -2.34
N THR A 135 9.33 12.81 -2.19
CA THR A 135 9.68 11.96 -3.32
C THR A 135 8.41 11.47 -3.99
N VAL A 136 8.23 11.83 -5.26
CA VAL A 136 7.12 11.35 -6.10
C VAL A 136 7.67 10.47 -7.22
N ARG A 137 7.05 9.30 -7.41
CA ARG A 137 7.41 8.34 -8.45
C ARG A 137 6.14 7.79 -9.10
N LYS A 138 6.10 7.79 -10.42
CA LYS A 138 5.13 7.00 -11.19
C LYS A 138 5.73 5.63 -11.46
N CYS A 139 5.01 4.55 -11.19
CA CYS A 139 5.46 3.18 -11.38
C CYS A 139 4.34 2.31 -11.93
N LYS A 140 4.68 1.09 -12.35
CA LYS A 140 3.73 0.05 -12.78
C LYS A 140 3.90 -1.18 -11.90
N ASN A 141 2.85 -1.94 -11.68
CA ASN A 141 3.01 -3.28 -11.12
C ASN A 141 3.75 -4.19 -12.11
N LEU A 142 4.42 -5.21 -11.59
CA LEU A 142 5.15 -6.19 -12.37
C LEU A 142 4.48 -7.56 -12.16
N ASP A 143 4.21 -8.27 -13.25
CA ASP A 143 3.60 -9.61 -13.20
C ASP A 143 4.46 -10.63 -12.42
N ALA A 144 5.78 -10.44 -12.48
CA ALA A 144 6.76 -11.24 -11.76
C ALA A 144 7.90 -10.36 -11.24
N HIS A 145 8.55 -10.83 -10.18
CA HIS A 145 9.73 -10.18 -9.61
C HIS A 145 10.88 -10.13 -10.63
N PRO A 146 11.64 -9.03 -10.74
CA PRO A 146 12.72 -8.89 -11.74
C PRO A 146 13.79 -9.99 -11.68
N LEU A 147 13.95 -10.62 -10.51
CA LEU A 147 14.90 -11.71 -10.28
C LEU A 147 14.28 -13.11 -10.33
N ALA A 148 13.03 -13.26 -10.80
CA ALA A 148 12.35 -14.56 -10.78
C ALA A 148 13.03 -15.65 -11.63
N ASN A 149 13.89 -15.26 -12.57
CA ASN A 149 14.59 -16.15 -13.50
C ASN A 149 16.13 -16.10 -13.37
N TRP A 150 16.64 -15.59 -12.23
CA TRP A 150 18.08 -15.52 -11.96
C TRP A 150 18.63 -16.85 -11.43
#